data_AF-L8J9S7-F1
#
_entry.id   AF-L8J9S7-F1
#
_cell.length_a   1.000
_cell.length_b   1.000
_cell.length_c   1.000
_cell.angle_alpha   90.00
_cell.angle_beta   90.00
_cell.angle_gamma   90.00
#
_symmetry.space_group_name_H-M   'P 1'
#
loop_
_entity.id
_entity.type
_entity.pdbx_description
1 polymer ?
#
loop_
_entity_poly.entity_id
_entity_poly.type
_entity_poly.pdbx_seq_one_letter_code
_entity_poly.pdbx_strand_id
1 'polypeptide(L)'
;MTVFVAEASEITDARYPGEPGDIIRDKLVGIYATFQLKEAVIRGCNRLHSNVSNDVADVFEAYGKLAQDYIEEGKRLLNEEMPAVEMMEWKASMSNARKHYQQKFSQMPLPELKMECQQLATEMATVNRQVIALKSQ
;
A
#
# COMPACT_ATOMS: atom_id res chain seq x y z
N MET A 1 3.62 7.35 -14.87
CA MET A 1 4.77 6.57 -14.37
C MET A 1 4.37 6.03 -13.01
N THR A 2 4.53 4.73 -12.85
CA THR A 2 3.71 3.76 -12.11
C THR A 2 3.64 4.09 -10.61
N VAL A 3 2.44 4.42 -10.13
CA VAL A 3 2.06 4.25 -8.72
C VAL A 3 2.32 2.78 -8.36
N PHE A 4 2.61 2.44 -7.11
CA PHE A 4 2.65 1.10 -6.48
C PHE A 4 1.47 0.16 -6.85
N VAL A 5 1.29 -0.12 -8.13
CA VAL A 5 0.12 -0.73 -8.76
C VAL A 5 0.50 -2.09 -9.34
N ALA A 6 1.79 -2.43 -9.42
CA ALA A 6 2.24 -3.59 -10.16
C ALA A 6 1.84 -4.97 -9.57
N GLU A 7 1.35 -5.06 -8.32
CA GLU A 7 0.74 -6.31 -7.80
C GLU A 7 -0.53 -6.09 -6.97
N ALA A 8 -0.92 -4.84 -6.70
CA ALA A 8 -2.26 -4.54 -6.19
C ALA A 8 -3.33 -4.50 -7.30
N SER A 9 -2.91 -4.39 -8.58
CA SER A 9 -3.82 -4.45 -9.73
C SER A 9 -4.46 -5.81 -9.96
N GLU A 10 -3.96 -6.90 -9.39
CA GLU A 10 -4.67 -8.20 -9.41
C GLU A 10 -5.75 -8.30 -8.32
N ILE A 11 -5.85 -7.32 -7.41
CA ILE A 11 -6.97 -7.21 -6.46
C ILE A 11 -8.19 -6.56 -7.13
N THR A 12 -7.99 -5.95 -8.30
CA THR A 12 -9.04 -5.30 -9.10
C THR A 12 -9.18 -6.03 -10.43
N ASP A 13 -9.69 -7.26 -10.44
CA ASP A 13 -10.15 -7.85 -11.70
C ASP A 13 -11.69 -7.77 -11.84
N ALA A 14 -12.06 -7.08 -12.92
CA ALA A 14 -13.33 -7.08 -13.63
C ALA A 14 -14.61 -6.58 -12.93
N ARG A 15 -14.79 -5.25 -12.76
CA ARG A 15 -16.10 -4.61 -12.97
C ARG A 15 -15.94 -3.30 -13.76
N TYR A 16 -16.86 -3.14 -14.73
CA TYR A 16 -17.15 -2.05 -15.68
C TYR A 16 -16.69 -0.62 -15.34
N PRO A 17 -16.58 0.32 -16.31
CA PRO A 17 -16.21 1.71 -16.03
C PRO A 17 -17.20 2.33 -15.04
N GLY A 18 -16.76 2.42 -13.78
CA GLY A 18 -17.61 2.75 -12.64
C GLY A 18 -18.02 4.21 -12.62
N GLU A 19 -19.16 4.47 -12.01
CA GLU A 19 -19.62 5.82 -11.71
C GLU A 19 -18.57 6.57 -10.87
N PRO A 20 -18.54 7.91 -10.86
CA PRO A 20 -17.54 8.70 -10.12
C PRO A 20 -17.37 8.30 -8.64
N GLY A 21 -18.41 7.75 -8.01
CA GLY A 21 -18.38 7.24 -6.63
C GLY A 21 -17.54 5.97 -6.46
N ASP A 22 -17.58 5.03 -7.40
CA ASP A 22 -16.81 3.77 -7.32
C ASP A 22 -15.30 4.05 -7.42
N ILE A 23 -14.91 5.02 -8.26
CA ILE A 23 -13.50 5.40 -8.43
C ILE A 23 -12.91 5.98 -7.12
N ILE A 24 -13.70 6.75 -6.37
CA ILE A 24 -13.25 7.32 -5.09
C ILE A 24 -13.14 6.23 -4.04
N ARG A 25 -14.14 5.33 -3.97
CA ARG A 25 -14.13 4.17 -3.06
C ARG A 25 -12.87 3.33 -3.28
N ASP A 26 -12.59 2.95 -4.52
CA ASP A 26 -11.47 2.07 -4.84
C ASP A 26 -10.11 2.71 -4.49
N LYS A 27 -9.99 4.03 -4.66
CA LYS A 27 -8.80 4.78 -4.22
C LYS A 27 -8.62 4.74 -2.70
N LEU A 28 -9.69 4.96 -1.93
CA LEU A 28 -9.64 4.96 -0.46
C LEU A 28 -9.33 3.57 0.08
N VAL A 29 -9.93 2.53 -0.52
CA VAL A 29 -9.60 1.13 -0.22
C VAL A 29 -8.15 0.81 -0.56
N GLY A 30 -7.63 1.30 -1.69
CA GLY A 30 -6.22 1.13 -2.07
C GLY A 30 -5.24 1.83 -1.12
N ILE A 31 -5.58 3.03 -0.63
CA ILE A 31 -4.82 3.74 0.41
C ILE A 31 -4.76 2.89 1.69
N TYR A 32 -5.90 2.37 2.12
CA TYR A 32 -5.95 1.50 3.29
C TYR A 32 -5.18 0.18 3.10
N ALA A 33 -5.27 -0.45 1.92
CA ALA A 33 -4.52 -1.65 1.59
C ALA A 33 -3.00 -1.41 1.66
N THR A 34 -2.53 -0.28 1.12
CA THR A 34 -1.12 0.14 1.20
C THR A 34 -0.67 0.25 2.67
N PHE A 35 -1.50 0.88 3.52
CA PHE A 35 -1.23 0.97 4.95
C PHE A 35 -1.16 -0.41 5.63
N GLN A 36 -2.01 -1.36 5.24
CA GLN A 36 -2.03 -2.73 5.79
C GLN A 36 -0.80 -3.57 5.41
N LEU A 37 -0.13 -3.25 4.30
CA LEU A 37 1.04 -3.97 3.79
C LEU A 37 2.37 -3.39 4.26
N LYS A 38 2.39 -2.14 4.75
CA LYS A 38 3.63 -1.43 5.12
C LYS A 38 4.56 -2.24 6.02
N GLU A 39 4.02 -2.96 7.00
CA GLU A 39 4.81 -3.75 7.97
C GLU A 39 5.58 -4.89 7.31
N ALA A 40 5.01 -5.51 6.26
CA ALA A 40 5.71 -6.55 5.52
C ALA A 40 6.90 -5.97 4.76
N VAL A 41 6.72 -4.80 4.16
CA VAL A 41 7.77 -4.08 3.43
C VAL A 41 8.88 -3.60 4.38
N ILE A 42 8.52 -2.91 5.47
CA ILE A 42 9.47 -2.39 6.46
C ILE A 42 10.32 -3.54 7.03
N ARG A 43 9.68 -4.63 7.48
CA ARG A 43 10.40 -5.79 8.01
C ARG A 43 11.32 -6.44 6.97
N GLY A 44 10.90 -6.46 5.71
CA GLY A 44 11.73 -6.93 4.60
C GLY A 44 13.01 -6.11 4.44
N CYS A 45 12.87 -4.78 4.40
CA CYS A 45 13.97 -3.85 4.22
C CYS A 45 14.92 -3.79 5.44
N ASN A 46 14.46 -4.10 6.65
CA ASN A 46 15.28 -4.13 7.87
C ASN A 46 16.46 -5.12 7.81
N ARG A 47 16.44 -6.11 6.89
CA ARG A 47 17.59 -7.01 6.65
C ARG A 47 18.85 -6.29 6.15
N LEU A 48 18.71 -5.09 5.57
CA LEU A 48 19.83 -4.34 4.99
C LEU A 48 20.74 -3.67 6.02
N HIS A 49 20.29 -3.52 7.29
CA HIS A 49 21.02 -2.83 8.36
C HIS A 49 21.72 -1.54 7.88
N SER A 50 21.02 -0.69 7.14
CA SER A 50 21.60 0.48 6.47
C SER A 50 20.61 1.65 6.50
N ASN A 51 21.07 2.86 6.16
CA ASN A 51 20.20 4.04 6.12
C ASN A 51 18.96 3.84 5.23
N VAL A 52 19.05 2.99 4.19
CA VAL A 52 17.91 2.65 3.33
C VAL A 52 16.75 2.03 4.11
N SER A 53 17.02 1.19 5.12
CA SER A 53 15.92 0.61 5.92
C SER A 53 15.22 1.66 6.76
N ASN A 54 15.97 2.64 7.28
CA ASN A 54 15.41 3.75 8.04
C ASN A 54 14.59 4.67 7.12
N ASP A 55 15.10 5.00 5.93
CA ASP A 55 14.39 5.82 4.96
C ASP A 55 13.03 5.20 4.59
N VAL A 56 12.98 3.87 4.38
CA VAL A 56 11.73 3.14 4.12
C VAL A 56 10.78 3.24 5.32
N ALA A 57 11.25 2.99 6.54
CA ALA A 57 10.42 3.09 7.73
C ALA A 57 9.83 4.51 7.88
N ASP A 58 10.67 5.53 7.74
CA ASP A 58 10.28 6.94 7.89
C ASP A 58 9.20 7.36 6.89
N VAL A 59 9.34 6.98 5.61
CA VAL A 59 8.34 7.37 4.60
C VAL A 59 7.01 6.64 4.78
N PHE A 60 7.00 5.38 5.22
CA PHE A 60 5.77 4.64 5.50
C PHE A 60 5.10 5.08 6.80
N GLU A 61 5.87 5.48 7.81
CA GLU A 61 5.33 6.12 9.01
C GLU A 61 4.73 7.49 8.70
N ALA A 62 5.43 8.31 7.91
CA ALA A 62 4.91 9.58 7.44
C ALA A 62 3.60 9.40 6.65
N TYR A 63 3.54 8.41 5.76
CA TYR A 63 2.31 8.07 5.05
C TYR A 63 1.14 7.80 6.00
N GLY A 64 1.36 6.96 7.02
CA GLY A 64 0.32 6.62 8.00
C GLY A 64 -0.27 7.83 8.72
N LYS A 65 0.54 8.87 8.94
CA LYS A 65 0.10 10.14 9.55
C LYS A 65 -0.58 11.05 8.52
N LEU A 66 0.02 11.21 7.35
CA LEU A 66 -0.46 12.12 6.31
C LEU A 66 -1.79 11.65 5.72
N ALA A 67 -1.94 10.34 5.48
CA ALA A 67 -3.11 9.73 4.88
C ALA A 67 -4.14 9.24 5.91
N GLN A 68 -4.00 9.60 7.19
CA GLN A 68 -4.82 9.02 8.27
C GLN A 68 -6.33 9.09 7.99
N ASP A 69 -6.84 10.25 7.59
CA ASP A 69 -8.28 10.44 7.34
C ASP A 69 -8.77 9.53 6.19
N TYR A 70 -7.97 9.39 5.13
CA TYR A 70 -8.28 8.51 4.00
C TYR A 70 -8.16 7.03 4.36
N ILE A 71 -7.24 6.67 5.25
CA ILE A 71 -7.06 5.32 5.80
C ILE A 71 -8.29 4.93 6.62
N GLU A 72 -8.78 5.83 7.48
CA GLU A 72 -9.96 5.61 8.30
C GLU A 72 -11.22 5.46 7.43
N GLU A 73 -11.37 6.31 6.41
CA GLU A 73 -12.48 6.22 5.48
C GLU A 73 -12.43 4.94 4.63
N GLY A 74 -11.27 4.57 4.09
CA GLY A 74 -11.09 3.30 3.38
C GLY A 74 -11.43 2.08 4.24
N LYS A 75 -11.07 2.12 5.52
CA LYS A 75 -11.47 1.10 6.50
C LYS A 75 -12.98 1.10 6.75
N ARG A 76 -13.62 2.27 6.85
CA ARG A 76 -15.07 2.40 7.06
C ARG A 76 -15.83 1.78 5.89
N LEU A 77 -15.49 2.16 4.66
CA LEU A 77 -16.08 1.65 3.41
C LEU A 77 -16.04 0.12 3.35
N LEU A 78 -14.91 -0.50 3.71
CA LEU A 78 -14.79 -1.96 3.74
C LEU A 78 -15.66 -2.66 4.77
N ASN A 79 -15.94 -2.03 5.92
CA ASN A 79 -16.69 -2.66 7.00
C ASN A 79 -18.19 -2.39 6.94
N GLU A 80 -18.58 -1.23 6.41
CA GLU A 80 -19.97 -0.76 6.43
C GLU A 80 -20.67 -0.88 5.08
N GLU A 81 -19.94 -0.76 3.97
CA GLU A 81 -20.53 -0.68 2.63
C GLU A 81 -20.22 -1.89 1.76
N MET A 82 -19.18 -2.65 2.07
CA MET A 82 -18.81 -3.84 1.31
C MET A 82 -19.62 -5.07 1.74
N PRO A 83 -20.18 -5.84 0.78
CA PRO A 83 -20.80 -7.12 1.09
C PRO A 83 -19.84 -8.07 1.82
N ALA A 84 -20.37 -8.87 2.76
CA ALA A 84 -19.55 -9.77 3.58
C ALA A 84 -18.68 -10.74 2.75
N VAL A 85 -19.18 -11.20 1.60
CA VAL A 85 -18.43 -12.06 0.68
C VAL A 85 -17.24 -11.33 0.07
N GLU A 86 -17.45 -10.12 -0.46
CA GLU A 86 -16.39 -9.30 -1.06
C GLU A 86 -15.35 -8.88 0.01
N MET A 87 -15.79 -8.60 1.24
CA MET A 87 -14.91 -8.32 2.37
C MET A 87 -14.04 -9.53 2.75
N MET A 88 -14.57 -10.76 2.67
CA MET A 88 -13.79 -11.98 2.89
C MET A 88 -12.74 -12.18 1.79
N GLU A 89 -13.11 -11.96 0.53
CA GLU A 89 -12.19 -12.03 -0.61
C GLU A 89 -11.08 -10.99 -0.49
N TRP A 90 -11.43 -9.75 -0.13
CA TRP A 90 -10.45 -8.69 0.13
C TRP A 90 -9.48 -9.10 1.25
N LYS A 91 -9.97 -9.62 2.38
CA LYS A 91 -9.10 -10.09 3.48
C LYS A 91 -8.18 -11.23 3.04
N ALA A 92 -8.69 -12.17 2.25
CA ALA A 92 -7.90 -13.26 1.70
C ALA A 92 -6.79 -12.72 0.78
N SER A 93 -7.13 -11.78 -0.09
CA SER A 93 -6.18 -11.09 -0.97
C SER A 93 -5.09 -10.36 -0.18
N MET A 94 -5.46 -9.59 0.85
CA MET A 94 -4.49 -8.92 1.72
C MET A 94 -3.56 -9.88 2.46
N SER A 95 -4.08 -11.02 2.90
CA SER A 95 -3.29 -12.08 3.54
C SER A 95 -2.28 -12.67 2.54
N ASN A 96 -2.72 -12.94 1.32
CA ASN A 96 -1.87 -13.46 0.24
C ASN A 96 -0.79 -12.45 -0.16
N ALA A 97 -1.16 -11.19 -0.37
CA ALA A 97 -0.21 -10.11 -0.67
C ALA A 97 0.84 -9.95 0.44
N ARG A 98 0.41 -9.97 1.71
CA ARG A 98 1.34 -9.91 2.85
C ARG A 98 2.35 -11.07 2.83
N LYS A 99 1.87 -12.30 2.60
CA LYS A 99 2.73 -13.48 2.49
C LYS A 99 3.68 -13.37 1.30
N HIS A 100 3.19 -12.92 0.15
CA HIS A 100 4.00 -12.68 -1.04
C HIS A 100 5.15 -11.73 -0.74
N TYR A 101 4.87 -10.53 -0.20
CA TYR A 101 5.91 -9.56 0.14
C TYR A 101 6.89 -10.13 1.16
N GLN A 102 6.41 -10.79 2.22
CA GLN A 102 7.28 -11.42 3.20
C GLN A 102 8.23 -12.44 2.55
N GLN A 103 7.72 -13.30 1.66
CA GLN A 103 8.53 -14.27 0.94
C GLN A 103 9.52 -13.59 -0.01
N LYS A 104 9.04 -12.68 -0.88
CA LYS A 104 9.86 -11.89 -1.82
C LYS A 104 11.03 -11.24 -1.09
N PHE A 105 10.75 -10.43 -0.07
CA PHE A 105 11.79 -9.72 0.67
C PHE A 105 12.69 -10.65 1.48
N SER A 106 12.24 -11.82 1.93
CA SER A 106 13.09 -12.78 2.66
C SER A 106 14.07 -13.51 1.76
N GLN A 107 13.69 -13.78 0.50
CA GLN A 107 14.47 -14.55 -0.46
C GLN A 107 15.37 -13.67 -1.33
N MET A 108 15.04 -12.39 -1.47
CA MET A 108 15.79 -11.45 -2.30
C MET A 108 17.25 -11.29 -1.81
N PRO A 109 18.24 -11.37 -2.72
CA PRO A 109 19.64 -11.07 -2.41
C PRO A 109 19.82 -9.64 -1.90
N LEU A 110 20.80 -9.41 -1.02
CA LEU A 110 20.99 -8.10 -0.38
C LEU A 110 21.20 -6.93 -1.36
N PRO A 111 21.96 -7.06 -2.47
CA PRO A 111 22.10 -5.95 -3.42
C PRO A 111 20.78 -5.59 -4.11
N GLU A 112 19.99 -6.59 -4.50
CA GLU A 112 18.66 -6.41 -5.11
C GLU A 112 17.68 -5.83 -4.11
N LEU A 113 17.68 -6.35 -2.88
CA LEU A 113 16.87 -5.85 -1.78
C LEU A 113 17.15 -4.37 -1.51
N LYS A 114 18.43 -3.97 -1.57
CA LYS A 114 18.81 -2.57 -1.40
C LYS A 114 18.20 -1.68 -2.48
N MET A 115 18.30 -2.07 -3.74
CA MET A 115 17.74 -1.30 -4.86
C MET A 115 16.21 -1.22 -4.75
N GLU A 116 15.55 -2.34 -4.49
CA GLU A 116 14.10 -2.40 -4.30
C GLU A 116 13.68 -1.45 -3.17
N CYS A 117 14.26 -1.57 -1.98
CA CYS A 117 13.94 -0.71 -0.83
C CYS A 117 14.21 0.78 -1.10
N GLN A 118 15.27 1.13 -1.84
CA GLN A 118 15.53 2.53 -2.25
C GLN A 118 14.46 3.06 -3.20
N GLN A 119 14.03 2.24 -4.17
CA GLN A 119 12.96 2.60 -5.08
C GLN A 119 11.63 2.78 -4.34
N LEU A 120 11.28 1.83 -3.47
CA LEU A 120 10.09 1.89 -2.63
C LEU A 120 10.07 3.15 -1.77
N ALA A 121 11.20 3.52 -1.16
CA ALA A 121 11.30 4.74 -0.36
C ALA A 121 11.02 6.01 -1.21
N THR A 122 11.57 6.06 -2.42
CA THR A 122 11.41 7.19 -3.35
C THR A 122 9.97 7.32 -3.85
N GLU A 123 9.38 6.21 -4.24
CA GLU A 123 7.98 6.15 -4.69
C GLU A 123 7.03 6.54 -3.55
N MET A 124 7.27 6.03 -2.35
CA MET A 124 6.42 6.35 -1.20
C MET A 124 6.53 7.81 -0.75
N ALA A 125 7.73 8.40 -0.84
CA ALA A 125 7.91 9.84 -0.63
C ALA A 125 7.10 10.66 -1.67
N THR A 126 6.98 10.18 -2.91
CA THR A 126 6.16 10.82 -3.94
C THR A 126 4.68 10.71 -3.61
N VAL A 127 4.21 9.53 -3.17
CA VAL A 127 2.83 9.33 -2.71
C VAL A 127 2.50 10.27 -1.54
N ASN A 128 3.41 10.41 -0.57
CA ASN A 128 3.22 11.33 0.57
C ASN A 128 3.00 12.78 0.12
N ARG A 129 3.77 13.26 -0.87
CA ARG A 129 3.58 14.61 -1.44
C ARG A 129 2.22 14.75 -2.13
N GLN A 130 1.78 13.71 -2.84
CA GLN A 130 0.46 13.70 -3.49
C GLN A 130 -0.67 13.73 -2.47
N VAL A 131 -0.57 12.96 -1.38
CA VAL A 131 -1.55 12.99 -0.28
C VAL A 131 -1.64 14.38 0.36
N ILE A 132 -0.51 15.05 0.59
CA ILE A 132 -0.49 16.43 1.09
C ILE A 132 -1.21 17.38 0.12
N ALA A 133 -0.96 17.24 -1.18
CA ALA A 133 -1.60 18.08 -2.19
C ALA A 133 -3.13 17.90 -2.22
N LEU A 134 -3.63 16.69 -1.94
CA LEU A 134 -5.07 16.41 -1.83
C LEU A 134 -5.72 17.10 -0.62
N LYS A 135 -4.98 17.29 0.49
CA LYS A 135 -5.48 17.99 1.68
C LYS A 135 -5.54 19.52 1.53
N SER A 136 -4.87 20.07 0.51
CA SER A 136 -4.71 21.52 0.32
C SER A 136 -5.69 22.09 -0.72
N GLN A 137 -6.56 21.26 -1.28
CA GLN A 137 -7.64 21.62 -2.21
C GLN A 137 -8.97 21.68 -1.47
#